data_AF-A0A9W6QH40-F1
#
_entry.id   AF-A0A9W6QH40-F1
#
_cell.length_a   1.000
_cell.length_b   1.000
_cell.length_c   1.000
_cell.angle_alpha   90.00
_cell.angle_beta   90.00
_cell.angle_gamma   90.00
#
_symmetry.space_group_name_H-M   'P 1'
#
loop_
_entity.id
_entity.type
_entity.pdbx_description
1 polymer ?
#
loop_
_entity_poly.entity_id
_entity_poly.type
_entity_poly.pdbx_seq_one_letter_code
_entity_poly.pdbx_strand_id
1 'polypeptide(L)' 'MTLLEEMTRVMLATPSPTATPAQIAAWYASKADLLDRIAREEGTRSPEAHDMATTARAHATQLQAALR' A
#
# COMPACT_ATOMS: atom_id res chain seq x y z
N MET A 1 -10.07 -13.24 -1.43
CA MET A 1 -9.83 -12.43 -0.22
C MET A 1 -10.77 -11.24 -0.25
N THR A 2 -11.58 -11.08 0.79
CA THR A 2 -12.47 -9.92 0.96
C THR A 2 -11.65 -8.64 1.18
N LEU A 3 -12.27 -7.47 0.99
CA LEU A 3 -11.59 -6.21 1.26
C LEU A 3 -11.14 -6.12 2.73
N LEU A 4 -12.00 -6.55 3.66
CA LEU A 4 -11.71 -6.55 5.10
C LEU A 4 -10.51 -7.45 5.45
N GLU A 5 -10.46 -8.67 4.91
CA GLU A 5 -9.32 -9.58 5.11
C GLU A 5 -8.01 -8.99 4.59
N GLU A 6 -8.06 -8.33 3.42
CA GLU A 6 -6.91 -7.68 2.83
C GLU A 6 -6.44 -6.48 3.66
N MET A 7 -7.37 -5.65 4.13
CA MET A 7 -7.08 -4.56 5.06
C MET A 7 -6.38 -5.07 6.32
N THR A 8 -6.94 -6.10 6.96
CA THR A 8 -6.34 -6.70 8.16
C THR A 8 -4.93 -7.22 7.88
N ARG A 9 -4.73 -7.92 6.77
CA ARG A 9 -3.42 -8.44 6.36
C ARG A 9 -2.40 -7.31 6.18
N VAL A 10 -2.73 -6.26 5.43
CA VAL A 10 -1.81 -5.15 5.14
C VAL A 10 -1.48 -4.34 6.40
N MET A 11 -2.47 -4.11 7.27
CA MET A 11 -2.28 -3.38 8.53
C MET A 11 -1.41 -4.17 9.52
N LEU A 12 -1.62 -5.49 9.63
CA LEU A 12 -0.81 -6.35 10.49
C LEU A 12 0.60 -6.61 9.94
N ALA A 13 0.78 -6.52 8.62
CA ALA A 13 2.09 -6.65 7.95
C ALA A 13 2.92 -5.35 8.00
N THR A 14 2.61 -4.41 8.90
CA THR A 14 3.39 -3.18 9.07
C THR A 14 4.86 -3.53 9.33
N PRO A 15 5.82 -2.97 8.55
CA PRO A 15 7.23 -3.32 8.68
C PRO A 15 7.77 -2.99 10.08
N SER A 16 8.65 -3.83 10.60
CA SER A 16 9.37 -3.55 11.84
C SER A 16 10.35 -2.38 11.66
N PRO A 17 10.82 -1.76 12.76
CA PRO A 17 11.89 -0.75 12.68
C PRO A 17 13.20 -1.26 12.06
N THR A 18 13.39 -2.57 12.04
CA THR A 18 14.56 -3.26 11.46
C THR A 18 14.32 -3.77 10.04
N ALA A 19 13.15 -3.50 9.45
CA ALA A 19 12.82 -3.93 8.10
C ALA A 19 13.79 -3.30 7.09
N THR A 20 14.21 -4.11 6.12
CA THR A 20 15.05 -3.65 5.02
C THR A 20 14.25 -2.69 4.12
N PRO A 21 14.92 -1.78 3.39
CA PRO A 21 14.22 -0.91 2.44
C PRO A 21 13.39 -1.68 1.40
N ALA A 22 13.83 -2.89 1.01
CA ALA A 22 13.08 -3.77 0.11
C ALA A 22 11.76 -4.25 0.73
N GLN A 23 11.76 -4.63 2.01
CA GLN A 23 10.55 -5.03 2.74
C GLN A 23 9.59 -3.84 2.91
N ILE A 24 10.12 -2.65 3.20
CA ILE A 24 9.32 -1.43 3.32
C ILE A 24 8.69 -1.08 1.96
N ALA A 25 9.44 -1.18 0.86
CA ALA A 25 8.91 -0.94 -0.48
C ALA A 25 7.79 -1.92 -0.85
N ALA A 26 7.97 -3.21 -0.54
CA ALA A 26 6.95 -4.23 -0.79
C ALA A 26 5.66 -3.99 0.02
N TRP A 27 5.79 -3.52 1.27
CA TRP A 27 4.64 -3.14 2.08
C TRP A 27 3.90 -1.92 1.50
N TYR A 28 4.63 -0.87 1.08
CA TYR A 28 4.01 0.29 0.44
C TYR A 28 3.29 -0.08 -0.87
N ALA A 29 3.87 -0.98 -1.67
CA ALA A 29 3.20 -1.50 -2.87
C ALA A 29 1.89 -2.21 -2.52
N SER A 30 1.92 -3.11 -1.53
CA SER A 30 0.72 -3.82 -1.05
C SER A 30 -0.35 -2.86 -0.51
N LYS A 31 0.07 -1.79 0.18
CA LYS A 31 -0.82 -0.75 0.69
C LYS A 31 -1.44 0.06 -0.44
N ALA A 32 -0.68 0.38 -1.48
CA ALA A 32 -1.19 1.10 -2.64
C ALA A 32 -2.27 0.29 -3.38
N ASP A 33 -2.05 -1.00 -3.56
CA ASP A 33 -3.01 -1.87 -4.27
C ASP A 33 -4.33 -2.00 -3.49
N LEU A 34 -4.25 -2.12 -2.16
CA LEU A 34 -5.43 -2.09 -1.29
C LEU A 34 -6.20 -0.75 -1.41
N LEU A 35 -5.49 0.38 -1.35
CA LEU A 35 -6.12 1.70 -1.42
C LEU A 35 -6.75 1.97 -2.80
N ASP A 36 -6.14 1.51 -3.87
CA ASP A 36 -6.68 1.62 -5.23
C ASP A 36 -7.93 0.72 -5.40
N ARG A 37 -7.95 -0.45 -4.74
CA ARG A 37 -9.15 -1.29 -4.67
C ARG A 37 -10.27 -0.59 -3.90
N ILE A 38 -9.99 -0.02 -2.72
CA ILE A 38 -10.96 0.77 -1.94
C ILE A 38 -11.53 1.91 -2.78
N ALA A 39 -10.68 2.63 -3.51
CA ALA A 39 -11.10 3.76 -4.35
C ALA A 39 -12.07 3.35 -5.48
N ARG A 40 -12.08 2.06 -5.86
CA ARG A 40 -12.87 1.50 -6.96
C ARG A 40 -14.04 0.64 -6.51
N GLU A 41 -14.16 0.32 -5.22
CA GLU A 41 -15.23 -0.51 -4.67
C GLU A 41 -16.60 0.20 -4.86
N GLU A 42 -17.61 -0.53 -5.31
CA GLU A 42 -18.95 0.03 -5.52
C GLU A 42 -19.52 0.59 -4.21
N GLY A 43 -20.10 1.80 -4.28
CA GLY A 43 -20.66 2.50 -3.13
C GLY A 43 -19.70 3.45 -2.41
N THR A 44 -18.38 3.37 -2.65
CA THR A 44 -17.41 4.28 -2.03
C THR A 44 -16.29 4.68 -3.00
N ARG A 45 -16.62 5.46 -4.04
CA ARG A 45 -15.57 6.15 -4.81
C ARG A 45 -14.96 7.21 -3.91
N SER A 46 -13.76 6.94 -3.42
CA SER A 46 -12.99 7.83 -2.55
C SER A 46 -11.79 8.40 -3.29
N PRO A 47 -11.82 9.68 -3.71
CA PRO A 47 -10.65 10.36 -4.27
C PRO A 47 -9.47 10.36 -3.29
N GLU A 48 -9.74 10.48 -1.99
CA GLU A 48 -8.71 10.41 -0.95
C GLU A 48 -7.99 9.05 -0.96
N ALA A 49 -8.72 7.94 -1.08
CA ALA A 49 -8.11 6.62 -1.19
C ALA A 49 -7.23 6.50 -2.44
N HIS A 50 -7.64 7.12 -3.56
CA HIS A 50 -6.84 7.16 -4.79
C HIS A 50 -5.55 7.98 -4.62
N ASP A 51 -5.62 9.14 -3.98
CA ASP A 51 -4.45 9.99 -3.71
C ASP A 51 -3.47 9.30 -2.75
N MET A 52 -3.99 8.63 -1.72
CA MET A 52 -3.20 7.81 -0.81
C MET A 52 -2.54 6.63 -1.54
N ALA A 53 -3.25 5.96 -2.47
CA ALA A 53 -2.69 4.89 -3.29
C ALA A 53 -1.52 5.38 -4.13
N THR A 54 -1.67 6.55 -4.77
CA THR A 54 -0.63 7.20 -5.58
C THR A 54 0.60 7.53 -4.75
N THR A 55 0.40 8.11 -3.56
CA THR A 55 1.48 8.43 -2.62
C THR A 55 2.23 7.17 -2.18
N ALA A 56 1.52 6.10 -1.85
CA ALA A 56 2.13 4.82 -1.47
C ALA A 56 2.95 4.21 -2.63
N ARG A 57 2.47 4.28 -3.89
CA ARG A 57 3.26 3.84 -5.06
C ARG A 57 4.52 4.66 -5.26
N ALA A 58 4.45 5.98 -5.06
CA ALA A 58 5.60 6.86 -5.17
C ALA A 58 6.69 6.47 -4.15
N HIS A 59 6.32 6.22 -2.89
CA HIS A 59 7.25 5.75 -1.87
C HIS A 59 7.87 4.39 -2.21
N ALA A 60 7.07 3.42 -2.66
CA ALA A 60 7.58 2.11 -3.09
C ALA A 60 8.62 2.26 -4.22
N THR A 61 8.31 3.09 -5.21
CA THR A 61 9.19 3.34 -6.37
C THR A 61 10.49 4.01 -5.95
N GLN A 62 10.43 5.02 -5.08
CA GLN A 62 11.63 5.71 -4.58
C GLN A 62 12.55 4.75 -3.82
N LEU A 63 11.99 3.92 -2.93
CA LEU A 63 12.76 2.93 -2.17
C LEU A 63 13.38 1.88 -3.09
N GLN A 64 12.67 1.42 -4.11
CA GLN A 64 13.20 0.49 -5.11
C GLN A 64 14.32 1.11 -5.96
N ALA A 65 14.20 2.38 -6.32
CA ALA A 65 15.24 3.09 -7.06
C ALA A 65 16.52 3.24 -6.23
N ALA A 66 16.40 3.44 -4.91
CA ALA A 66 17.54 3.53 -3.99
C ALA A 66 18.26 2.19 -3.73
N LEU A 67 17.67 1.07 -4.16
CA LEU A 67 18.26 -0.27 -4.05
C LEU A 67 19.07 -0.70 -5.29
N ARG A 68 19.09 0.13 -6.34
CA ARG A 68 19.84 -0.11 -7.58
C ARG A 68 21.19 0.59 -7.53
#